data_AF-A0AAU9CR45-F1
#
_entry.id   AF-A0AAU9CR45-F1
#
_cell.length_a   1.000
_cell.length_b   1.000
_cell.length_c   1.000
_cell.angle_alpha   90.00
_cell.angle_beta   90.00
_cell.angle_gamma   90.00
#
_symmetry.space_group_name_H-M   'P 1'
#
loop_
_entity.id
_entity.type
_entity.pdbx_description
1 polymer ?
#
loop_
_entity_poly.entity_id
_entity_poly.type
_entity_poly.pdbx_seq_one_letter_code
_entity_poly.pdbx_strand_id
1 'polypeptide(L)'
;MARIIFGTRSVKIKSYDAGELEMSELGNAKVEYRQKYFHLYFIPFFPTSKFVALRKQDGELYEIPRPIRHEILKKIKKEPSTPWISFLGPILLLLAGGIYLGNEAYDDYKIYRYSKHSYELTAEWNMKLLGALNTDDFIKVEGDKINVESVDYLKVEEIQGDSLLVSGFETSFGYRNNLASDIQQEYLNNIAKLKTVWVKRDVLRSAVYEDYDEYKSEDTQGISILKTEQTYFISRIDRLDGAPLIRSEQSGGYSSMQQGNSRFSVHMDLSNYGGAGKIVRIENMSGEINWTTPLPLDLGSEKSERRFSLSGDNYSFDFELDFVLHIMTKDGKLVKYRALAEKGDYTPGHVFRMVE
;
A
#
# COMPACT_ATOMS: atom_id res chain seq x y z
N MET A 1 3.55 -16.35 32.93
CA MET A 1 2.43 -17.02 32.22
C MET A 1 1.12 -16.43 32.70
N ALA A 2 0.28 -15.93 31.79
CA ALA A 2 -1.08 -15.50 32.16
C ALA A 2 -1.93 -16.75 32.42
N ARG A 3 -2.63 -16.80 33.56
CA ARG A 3 -3.53 -17.90 33.90
C ARG A 3 -4.89 -17.64 33.26
N ILE A 4 -5.32 -18.51 32.36
CA ILE A 4 -6.65 -18.45 31.74
C ILE A 4 -7.70 -18.80 32.79
N ILE A 5 -8.67 -17.92 33.02
CA ILE A 5 -9.79 -18.14 33.94
C ILE A 5 -11.02 -18.44 33.09
N PHE A 6 -11.72 -19.55 33.32
CA PHE A 6 -12.99 -19.85 32.66
C PHE A 6 -13.94 -20.55 33.64
N GLY A 7 -15.24 -20.53 33.34
CA GLY A 7 -16.23 -21.15 34.21
C GLY A 7 -17.66 -20.82 33.80
N THR A 8 -18.58 -21.03 34.75
CA THR A 8 -19.98 -20.63 34.58
C THR A 8 -20.35 -19.58 35.63
N ARG A 9 -21.10 -18.57 35.19
CA ARG A 9 -21.68 -17.53 36.05
C ARG A 9 -23.15 -17.38 35.71
N SER A 10 -23.88 -16.61 36.51
CA SER A 10 -25.27 -16.29 36.22
C SER A 10 -25.58 -14.82 36.35
N VAL A 11 -26.39 -14.30 35.43
CA VAL A 11 -26.92 -12.93 35.47
C VAL A 11 -28.43 -12.97 35.70
N LYS A 12 -28.92 -12.04 36.50
CA LYS A 12 -30.36 -11.85 36.71
C LYS A 12 -30.98 -11.27 35.44
N ILE A 13 -32.00 -11.95 34.91
CA ILE A 13 -32.78 -11.45 33.77
C ILE A 13 -33.99 -10.67 34.26
N LYS A 14 -34.71 -11.24 35.23
CA LYS A 14 -35.92 -10.66 35.80
C LYS A 14 -36.11 -11.11 37.25
N SER A 15 -36.79 -10.28 38.03
CA SER A 15 -37.22 -10.60 39.40
C SER A 15 -38.73 -10.51 39.45
N TYR A 16 -39.35 -11.37 40.26
CA TYR A 16 -40.77 -11.35 40.57
C TYR A 16 -40.95 -11.30 42.09
N ASP A 17 -41.90 -10.48 42.54
CA ASP A 17 -42.30 -10.47 43.94
C ASP A 17 -43.35 -11.57 44.21
N ALA A 18 -43.43 -12.05 45.45
CA ALA A 18 -44.33 -13.15 45.83
C ALA A 18 -45.81 -12.87 45.48
N GLY A 19 -46.22 -11.60 45.57
CA GLY A 19 -47.56 -11.15 45.19
C GLY A 19 -47.82 -11.24 43.68
N GLU A 20 -46.82 -10.97 42.83
CA GLU A 20 -46.95 -11.07 41.36
C GLU A 20 -47.13 -12.52 40.89
N LEU A 21 -46.61 -13.46 41.67
CA LEU A 21 -46.75 -14.89 41.43
C LEU A 21 -47.91 -15.50 42.22
N GLU A 22 -48.68 -14.72 43.01
CA GLU A 22 -49.75 -15.26 43.87
C GLU A 22 -49.26 -16.47 44.71
N MET A 23 -48.06 -16.37 45.28
CA MET A 23 -47.43 -17.41 46.09
C MET A 23 -47.07 -16.84 47.46
N SER A 24 -48.08 -16.74 48.34
CA SER A 24 -47.93 -16.22 49.71
C SER A 24 -46.92 -17.01 50.56
N GLU A 25 -46.73 -18.28 50.22
CA GLU A 25 -45.77 -19.21 50.85
C GLU A 25 -44.31 -18.73 50.76
N LEU A 26 -44.01 -17.88 49.78
CA LEU A 26 -42.67 -17.31 49.57
C LEU A 26 -42.39 -16.10 50.49
N GLY A 27 -43.40 -15.60 51.22
CA GLY A 27 -43.28 -14.45 52.10
C GLY A 27 -42.70 -13.23 51.40
N ASN A 28 -41.66 -12.63 52.00
CA ASN A 28 -40.95 -11.47 51.43
C ASN A 28 -39.80 -11.85 50.48
N ALA A 29 -39.65 -13.12 50.10
CA ALA A 29 -38.59 -13.55 49.19
C ALA A 29 -38.91 -13.12 47.75
N LYS A 30 -37.86 -12.81 46.97
CA LYS A 30 -37.98 -12.52 45.55
C LYS A 30 -37.60 -13.73 44.73
N VAL A 31 -38.38 -14.00 43.69
CA VAL A 31 -38.10 -15.04 42.70
C VAL A 31 -37.27 -14.43 41.58
N GLU A 32 -35.99 -14.80 41.48
CA GLU A 32 -35.10 -14.33 40.42
C GLU A 32 -35.02 -15.35 39.28
N TYR A 33 -35.39 -14.92 38.08
CA TYR A 33 -35.16 -15.66 36.85
C TYR A 33 -33.78 -15.28 36.29
N ARG A 34 -32.88 -16.25 36.17
CA ARG A 34 -31.45 -16.04 35.88
C ARG A 34 -31.00 -16.83 34.66
N GLN A 35 -30.06 -16.26 33.90
CA GLN A 35 -29.35 -16.92 32.79
C GLN A 35 -27.98 -17.37 33.28
N LYS A 36 -27.69 -18.67 33.25
CA LYS A 36 -26.31 -19.19 33.33
C LYS A 36 -25.62 -19.01 31.99
N TYR A 37 -24.37 -18.61 32.01
CA TYR A 37 -23.53 -18.48 30.83
C TYR A 37 -22.14 -19.02 31.11
N PHE A 38 -21.52 -19.56 30.07
CA PHE A 38 -20.08 -19.84 30.08
C PHE A 38 -19.34 -18.51 29.92
N HIS A 39 -18.25 -18.33 30.64
CA HIS A 39 -17.40 -17.16 30.51
C HIS A 39 -15.94 -17.55 30.33
N LEU A 40 -15.24 -16.74 29.55
CA LEU A 40 -13.79 -16.70 29.50
C LEU A 40 -13.37 -15.38 30.17
N TYR A 41 -12.48 -15.45 31.14
CA TYR A 41 -12.18 -14.40 32.12
C TYR A 41 -13.45 -13.86 32.79
N PHE A 42 -13.84 -12.62 32.52
CA PHE A 42 -15.08 -12.03 33.00
C PHE A 42 -16.11 -11.79 31.89
N ILE A 43 -15.81 -12.24 30.67
CA ILE A 43 -16.61 -11.99 29.46
C ILE A 43 -17.55 -13.17 29.22
N PRO A 44 -18.89 -12.97 29.24
CA PRO A 44 -19.85 -13.99 28.86
C PRO A 44 -19.66 -14.42 27.40
N PHE A 45 -19.60 -15.72 27.12
CA PHE A 45 -19.36 -16.25 25.78
C PHE A 45 -20.63 -16.82 25.15
N PHE A 46 -21.32 -17.72 25.85
CA PHE A 46 -22.61 -18.23 25.40
C PHE A 46 -23.50 -18.61 26.58
N PRO A 47 -24.83 -18.46 26.42
CA PRO A 47 -25.79 -18.95 27.40
C PRO A 47 -25.71 -20.48 27.49
N THR A 48 -25.84 -21.02 28.70
CA THR A 48 -25.86 -22.47 28.93
C THR A 48 -27.23 -22.96 29.37
N SER A 49 -27.85 -22.32 30.36
CA SER A 49 -29.17 -22.70 30.85
C SER A 49 -29.86 -21.56 31.60
N LYS A 50 -31.19 -21.61 31.67
CA LYS A 50 -32.00 -20.71 32.49
C LYS A 50 -32.43 -21.42 33.77
N PHE A 51 -32.49 -20.69 34.88
CA PHE A 51 -32.97 -21.24 36.15
C PHE A 51 -33.63 -20.15 37.00
N VAL A 52 -34.40 -20.61 37.97
CA VAL A 52 -35.07 -19.75 38.95
C VAL A 52 -34.44 -20.00 40.31
N ALA A 53 -34.19 -18.92 41.04
CA ALA A 53 -33.63 -18.98 42.38
C ALA A 53 -34.38 -18.02 43.31
N LEU A 54 -34.37 -18.33 44.61
CA LEU A 54 -34.96 -17.46 45.63
C LEU A 54 -33.90 -16.55 46.21
N ARG A 55 -34.20 -15.26 46.25
CA ARG A 55 -33.41 -14.25 46.97
C ARG A 55 -34.16 -13.86 48.23
N LYS A 56 -33.59 -14.17 49.39
CA LYS A 56 -34.15 -13.77 50.68
C LYS A 56 -33.59 -12.39 51.12
N GLN A 57 -34.08 -11.88 52.25
CA GLN A 57 -33.69 -10.58 52.79
C GLN A 57 -32.21 -10.51 53.21
N ASP A 58 -31.59 -11.67 53.47
CA ASP A 58 -30.15 -11.82 53.70
C ASP A 58 -29.28 -11.50 52.48
N GLY A 59 -29.89 -11.36 51.29
CA GLY A 59 -29.15 -11.15 50.05
C GLY A 59 -28.44 -12.41 49.55
N GLU A 60 -28.83 -13.60 50.00
CA GLU A 60 -28.31 -14.90 49.57
C GLU A 60 -29.25 -15.63 48.59
N LEU A 61 -28.69 -16.55 47.79
CA LEU A 61 -29.33 -17.12 46.57
C LEU A 61 -29.54 -18.59 46.85
N TYR A 62 -30.80 -18.99 46.93
CA TYR A 62 -31.19 -20.35 47.28
C TYR A 62 -31.74 -21.08 46.05
N GLU A 63 -31.30 -22.32 45.87
CA GLU A 63 -31.88 -23.20 44.87
C GLU A 63 -33.28 -23.62 45.29
N ILE A 64 -34.23 -23.58 44.35
CA ILE A 64 -35.64 -23.90 44.62
C ILE A 64 -35.84 -25.40 44.49
N PRO A 65 -36.44 -26.07 45.49
CA PRO A 65 -36.84 -27.47 45.38
C PRO A 65 -37.70 -27.72 44.13
N ARG A 66 -37.50 -28.88 43.49
CA ARG A 66 -38.16 -29.20 42.21
C ARG A 66 -39.68 -29.00 42.18
N PRO A 67 -40.47 -29.35 43.23
CA PRO A 67 -41.92 -29.16 43.22
C PRO A 67 -42.32 -27.68 43.10
N ILE A 68 -41.75 -26.84 43.97
CA ILE A 68 -42.04 -25.39 44.02
C ILE A 68 -41.58 -24.69 42.74
N ARG A 69 -40.43 -25.11 42.19
CA ARG A 69 -39.90 -24.58 40.92
C ARG A 69 -40.91 -24.76 39.78
N HIS A 70 -41.59 -25.90 39.71
CA HIS A 70 -42.55 -26.18 38.64
C HIS A 70 -43.78 -25.28 38.72
N GLU A 71 -44.27 -25.00 39.93
CA GLU A 71 -45.39 -24.09 40.14
C GLU A 71 -45.03 -22.65 39.78
N ILE A 72 -43.84 -22.18 40.18
CA ILE A 72 -43.33 -20.85 39.79
C ILE A 72 -43.25 -20.73 38.26
N LEU A 73 -42.70 -21.73 37.58
CA LEU A 73 -42.58 -21.70 36.12
C LEU A 73 -43.95 -21.68 35.41
N LYS A 74 -44.96 -22.37 35.94
CA LYS A 74 -46.34 -22.31 35.41
C LYS A 74 -46.94 -20.91 35.52
N LYS A 75 -46.63 -20.18 36.59
CA LYS A 75 -47.16 -18.83 36.82
C LYS A 75 -46.43 -17.75 36.01
N ILE A 76 -45.20 -18.03 35.56
CA ILE A 76 -44.48 -17.17 34.63
C ILE A 76 -45.07 -17.36 33.22
N LYS A 77 -46.03 -16.51 32.86
CA LYS A 77 -46.77 -16.57 31.58
C LYS A 77 -45.88 -16.47 30.33
N LYS A 78 -44.73 -15.80 30.43
CA LYS A 78 -43.76 -15.65 29.34
C LYS A 78 -42.34 -15.76 29.88
N GLU A 79 -41.60 -16.75 29.40
CA GLU A 79 -40.19 -16.90 29.74
C GLU A 79 -39.40 -15.67 29.27
N PRO A 80 -38.60 -15.03 30.13
CA PRO A 80 -37.72 -13.95 29.72
C PRO A 80 -36.77 -14.41 28.61
N SER A 81 -36.55 -13.58 27.59
CA SER A 81 -35.58 -13.84 26.54
C SER A 81 -34.15 -13.87 27.10
N THR A 82 -33.26 -14.56 26.40
CA THR A 82 -31.85 -14.60 26.78
C THR A 82 -31.23 -13.20 26.54
N PRO A 83 -30.58 -12.59 27.55
CA PRO A 83 -29.93 -11.29 27.36
C PRO A 83 -28.82 -11.37 26.31
N TRP A 84 -28.77 -10.41 25.39
CA TRP A 84 -27.74 -10.34 24.34
C TRP A 84 -26.31 -10.32 24.92
N ILE A 85 -26.13 -9.74 26.12
CA ILE A 85 -24.84 -9.71 26.83
C ILE A 85 -24.29 -11.11 27.13
N SER A 86 -25.11 -12.17 27.09
CA SER A 86 -24.65 -13.56 27.23
C SER A 86 -23.81 -14.03 26.03
N PHE A 87 -23.82 -13.26 24.93
CA PHE A 87 -23.07 -13.50 23.70
C PHE A 87 -21.95 -12.46 23.49
N LEU A 88 -21.55 -11.73 24.54
CA LEU A 88 -20.58 -10.65 24.42
C LEU A 88 -19.23 -11.12 23.85
N GLY A 89 -18.77 -12.32 24.23
CA GLY A 89 -17.53 -12.92 23.73
C GLY A 89 -17.52 -13.12 22.21
N PRO A 90 -18.44 -13.91 21.63
CA PRO A 90 -18.59 -14.04 20.18
C PRO A 90 -18.78 -12.70 19.46
N ILE A 91 -19.54 -11.77 20.03
CA ILE A 91 -19.71 -10.43 19.44
C ILE A 91 -18.37 -9.69 19.37
N LEU A 92 -17.61 -9.69 20.46
CA LEU A 92 -16.27 -9.07 20.49
C LEU A 92 -15.30 -9.75 19.52
N LEU A 93 -15.36 -11.08 19.38
CA LEU A 93 -14.55 -11.79 18.40
C LEU A 93 -14.92 -11.42 16.96
N LEU A 94 -16.22 -11.31 16.65
CA LEU A 94 -16.67 -10.87 15.33
C LEU A 94 -16.24 -9.42 15.04
N LEU A 95 -16.35 -8.53 16.03
CA LEU A 95 -15.88 -7.14 15.89
C LEU A 95 -14.37 -7.07 15.68
N ALA A 96 -13.60 -7.81 16.48
CA ALA A 96 -12.14 -7.86 16.33
C ALA A 96 -11.73 -8.42 14.95
N GLY A 97 -12.39 -9.50 14.51
CA GLY A 97 -12.17 -10.06 13.18
C GLY A 97 -12.55 -9.10 12.06
N GLY A 98 -13.67 -8.39 12.18
CA GLY A 98 -14.11 -7.38 11.22
C GLY A 98 -13.15 -6.20 11.12
N ILE A 99 -12.64 -5.70 12.26
CA ILE A 99 -11.62 -4.63 12.28
C ILE A 99 -10.32 -5.12 11.64
N TYR A 100 -9.89 -6.34 11.97
CA TYR A 100 -8.67 -6.94 11.41
C TYR A 100 -8.76 -7.07 9.89
N LEU A 101 -9.81 -7.72 9.37
CA LEU A 101 -10.03 -7.89 7.93
C LEU A 101 -10.23 -6.54 7.22
N GLY A 102 -10.91 -5.58 7.87
CA GLY A 102 -11.09 -4.23 7.34
C GLY A 102 -9.77 -3.47 7.20
N ASN A 103 -8.85 -3.62 8.17
CA ASN A 103 -7.52 -3.03 8.09
C ASN A 103 -6.68 -3.68 6.98
N GLU A 104 -6.68 -5.02 6.86
CA GLU A 104 -5.97 -5.70 5.76
C GLU A 104 -6.49 -5.26 4.39
N ALA A 105 -7.82 -5.25 4.19
CA ALA A 105 -8.42 -4.79 2.94
C ALA A 105 -8.10 -3.32 2.65
N TYR A 106 -8.00 -2.48 3.67
CA TYR A 106 -7.63 -1.08 3.54
C TYR A 106 -6.16 -0.91 3.13
N ASP A 107 -5.25 -1.66 3.75
CA ASP A 107 -3.82 -1.64 3.41
C ASP A 107 -3.59 -2.15 1.98
N ASP A 108 -4.27 -3.23 1.58
CA ASP A 108 -4.23 -3.77 0.21
C ASP A 108 -4.75 -2.74 -0.80
N TYR A 109 -5.87 -2.08 -0.51
CA TYR A 109 -6.43 -1.03 -1.36
C TYR A 109 -5.45 0.15 -1.51
N LYS A 110 -4.77 0.54 -0.43
CA LYS A 110 -3.78 1.61 -0.45
C LYS A 110 -2.58 1.24 -1.32
N ILE A 111 -2.05 0.03 -1.18
CA ILE A 111 -0.95 -0.48 -2.01
C ILE A 111 -1.37 -0.54 -3.48
N TYR A 112 -2.58 -1.03 -3.76
CA TYR A 112 -3.14 -1.07 -5.11
C TYR A 112 -3.24 0.32 -5.73
N ARG A 113 -3.83 1.31 -5.04
CA ARG A 113 -3.96 2.69 -5.52
C ARG A 113 -2.60 3.33 -5.82
N TYR A 114 -1.64 3.15 -4.91
CA TYR A 114 -0.27 3.64 -5.09
C TYR A 114 0.39 3.00 -6.32
N SER A 115 0.28 1.67 -6.46
CA SER A 115 0.87 0.92 -7.56
C SER A 115 0.25 1.30 -8.90
N LYS A 116 -1.09 1.43 -8.94
CA LYS A 116 -1.85 1.89 -10.08
C LYS A 116 -1.38 3.25 -10.56
N HIS A 117 -1.43 4.23 -9.67
CA HIS A 117 -1.04 5.60 -10.01
C HIS A 117 0.43 5.72 -10.45
N SER A 118 1.36 5.09 -9.72
CA SER A 118 2.78 5.09 -10.10
C SER A 118 3.03 4.42 -11.46
N TYR A 119 2.27 3.39 -11.78
CA TYR A 119 2.37 2.68 -13.06
C TYR A 119 1.82 3.52 -14.21
N GLU A 120 0.61 4.06 -14.09
CA GLU A 120 -0.05 4.84 -15.13
C GLU A 120 0.76 6.08 -15.52
N LEU A 121 1.32 6.79 -14.52
CA LEU A 121 2.28 7.85 -14.77
C LEU A 121 3.48 7.32 -15.57
N THR A 122 4.03 6.17 -15.16
CA THR A 122 5.18 5.55 -15.84
C THR A 122 4.88 5.22 -17.30
N ALA A 123 3.70 4.69 -17.56
CA ALA A 123 3.21 4.43 -18.90
C ALA A 123 3.06 5.71 -19.73
N GLU A 124 2.42 6.75 -19.19
CA GLU A 124 2.28 8.06 -19.87
C GLU A 124 3.65 8.64 -20.27
N TRP A 125 4.63 8.51 -19.37
CA TRP A 125 5.98 8.98 -19.63
C TRP A 125 6.72 8.13 -20.66
N ASN A 126 6.61 6.80 -20.58
CA ASN A 126 7.14 5.91 -21.60
C ASN A 126 6.54 6.28 -22.96
N MET A 127 5.23 6.57 -23.04
CA MET A 127 4.57 7.02 -24.27
C MET A 127 5.15 8.34 -24.81
N LYS A 128 5.46 9.31 -23.94
CA LYS A 128 6.15 10.55 -24.33
C LYS A 128 7.56 10.27 -24.85
N LEU A 129 8.36 9.48 -24.12
CA LEU A 129 9.73 9.14 -24.51
C LEU A 129 9.79 8.33 -25.81
N LEU A 130 8.83 7.44 -26.07
CA LEU A 130 8.72 6.71 -27.35
C LEU A 130 8.68 7.65 -28.56
N GLY A 131 8.11 8.85 -28.41
CA GLY A 131 8.08 9.89 -29.45
C GLY A 131 9.43 10.58 -29.69
N ALA A 132 10.34 10.55 -28.72
CA ALA A 132 11.61 11.26 -28.71
C ALA A 132 12.83 10.34 -28.46
N LEU A 133 12.70 9.06 -28.82
CA LEU A 133 13.78 8.09 -28.69
C LEU A 133 15.03 8.49 -29.50
N ASN A 134 16.19 8.15 -28.96
CA ASN A 134 17.50 8.29 -29.60
C ASN A 134 18.39 7.05 -29.34
N THR A 135 19.62 7.07 -29.83
CA THR A 135 20.59 5.98 -29.70
C THR A 135 21.24 5.87 -28.32
N ASP A 136 20.88 6.70 -27.35
CA ASP A 136 21.30 6.58 -25.95
C ASP A 136 20.23 5.91 -25.07
N ASP A 137 19.06 5.64 -25.65
CA ASP A 137 17.93 5.06 -24.91
C ASP A 137 18.01 3.53 -24.81
N PHE A 138 17.62 3.05 -23.63
CA PHE A 138 17.45 1.65 -23.26
C PHE A 138 16.01 1.44 -22.79
N ILE A 139 15.33 0.46 -23.35
CA ILE A 139 13.93 0.15 -23.09
C ILE A 139 13.89 -1.10 -22.23
N LYS A 140 13.53 -0.98 -20.96
CA LYS A 140 13.30 -2.12 -20.10
C LYS A 140 12.00 -2.81 -20.50
N VAL A 141 12.10 -4.12 -20.75
CA VAL A 141 10.96 -4.96 -21.08
C VAL A 141 10.72 -6.01 -19.99
N GLU A 142 9.48 -6.44 -19.84
CA GLU A 142 9.09 -7.54 -18.97
C GLU A 142 8.41 -8.60 -19.85
N GLY A 143 8.93 -9.83 -19.83
CA GLY A 143 8.33 -10.95 -20.54
C GLY A 143 7.00 -11.37 -19.89
N ASP A 144 6.15 -12.04 -20.68
CA ASP A 144 4.96 -12.69 -20.13
C ASP A 144 5.36 -13.72 -19.04
N LYS A 145 4.53 -13.84 -17.99
CA LYS A 145 4.82 -14.47 -16.67
C LYS A 145 5.31 -15.92 -16.71
N ILE A 146 5.35 -16.55 -17.89
CA ILE A 146 5.51 -17.99 -18.09
C ILE A 146 6.88 -18.38 -18.69
N ASN A 147 7.67 -17.45 -19.26
CA ASN A 147 8.90 -17.81 -19.98
C ASN A 147 10.21 -17.52 -19.23
N VAL A 148 11.13 -18.50 -19.28
CA VAL A 148 12.41 -18.54 -18.54
C VAL A 148 13.58 -17.86 -19.28
N GLU A 149 13.44 -17.65 -20.59
CA GLU A 149 14.42 -16.94 -21.43
C GLU A 149 13.84 -15.57 -21.78
N SER A 150 14.01 -14.57 -20.91
CA SER A 150 13.43 -13.25 -21.12
C SER A 150 14.53 -12.21 -21.35
N VAL A 151 14.46 -11.52 -22.51
CA VAL A 151 15.18 -10.25 -22.67
C VAL A 151 14.71 -9.28 -21.59
N ASP A 152 15.67 -8.61 -20.95
CA ASP A 152 15.39 -7.61 -19.92
C ASP A 152 15.38 -6.19 -20.49
N TYR A 153 16.21 -5.95 -21.51
CA TYR A 153 16.38 -4.63 -22.12
C TYR A 153 16.50 -4.70 -23.63
N LEU A 154 15.94 -3.68 -24.30
CA LEU A 154 16.18 -3.36 -25.69
C LEU A 154 17.06 -2.11 -25.79
N LYS A 155 18.19 -2.17 -26.49
CA LYS A 155 18.99 -1.01 -26.85
C LYS A 155 18.50 -0.45 -28.19
N VAL A 156 18.28 0.86 -28.29
CA VAL A 156 18.10 1.54 -29.58
C VAL A 156 19.47 1.74 -30.26
N GLU A 157 19.67 1.11 -31.41
CA GLU A 157 20.91 1.13 -32.18
C GLU A 157 20.89 2.20 -33.27
N GLU A 158 19.77 2.31 -33.98
CA GLU A 158 19.60 3.22 -35.12
C GLU A 158 18.13 3.65 -35.26
N ILE A 159 17.89 4.83 -35.82
CA ILE A 159 16.55 5.36 -36.08
C ILE A 159 16.45 5.81 -37.54
N GLN A 160 15.44 5.28 -38.24
CA GLN A 160 15.09 5.65 -39.61
C GLN A 160 13.59 5.96 -39.68
N GLY A 161 13.24 7.25 -39.56
CA GLY A 161 11.84 7.70 -39.51
C GLY A 161 11.11 7.11 -38.31
N ASP A 162 10.08 6.30 -38.58
CA ASP A 162 9.30 5.58 -37.55
C ASP A 162 9.80 4.17 -37.25
N SER A 163 10.90 3.74 -37.90
CA SER A 163 11.51 2.44 -37.63
C SER A 163 12.76 2.62 -36.77
N LEU A 164 12.93 1.73 -35.80
CA LEU A 164 14.07 1.67 -34.89
C LEU A 164 14.75 0.33 -35.06
N LEU A 165 16.08 0.34 -35.17
CA LEU A 165 16.88 -0.87 -35.04
C LEU A 165 17.12 -1.06 -33.55
N VAL A 166 16.66 -2.19 -33.00
CA VAL A 166 16.85 -2.51 -31.59
C VAL A 166 17.59 -3.82 -31.40
N SER A 167 18.40 -3.92 -30.35
CA SER A 167 19.02 -5.18 -29.92
C SER A 167 18.51 -5.57 -28.53
N GLY A 168 18.08 -6.82 -28.36
CA GLY A 168 17.62 -7.35 -27.08
C GLY A 168 18.74 -8.08 -26.35
N PHE A 169 18.89 -7.86 -25.04
CA PHE A 169 19.83 -8.56 -24.19
C PHE A 169 19.28 -8.84 -22.79
N GLU A 170 19.78 -9.90 -22.17
CA GLU A 170 19.49 -10.30 -20.79
C GLU A 170 20.51 -9.69 -19.84
N THR A 171 20.13 -9.49 -18.59
CA THR A 171 20.99 -8.97 -17.55
C THR A 171 21.32 -10.03 -16.51
N SER A 172 22.59 -10.11 -16.11
CA SER A 172 23.04 -11.08 -15.11
C SER A 172 22.74 -10.66 -13.66
N PHE A 173 22.33 -9.40 -13.46
CA PHE A 173 22.07 -8.81 -12.16
C PHE A 173 20.59 -8.88 -11.79
N GLY A 174 20.31 -9.17 -10.51
CA GLY A 174 18.93 -9.26 -10.02
C GLY A 174 18.19 -7.92 -10.09
N TYR A 175 16.86 -7.98 -10.01
CA TYR A 175 15.91 -6.83 -10.16
C TYR A 175 16.26 -5.57 -9.35
N ARG A 176 17.07 -5.67 -8.29
CA ARG A 176 17.47 -4.56 -7.41
C ARG A 176 18.64 -3.72 -7.94
N ASN A 177 19.45 -4.24 -8.87
CA ASN A 177 20.69 -3.61 -9.32
C ASN A 177 20.56 -3.06 -10.76
N ASN A 178 19.61 -2.15 -10.98
CA ASN A 178 19.42 -1.48 -12.29
C ASN A 178 20.19 -0.14 -12.35
N LEU A 179 21.51 -0.17 -12.12
CA LEU A 179 22.37 1.00 -12.32
C LEU A 179 22.62 1.23 -13.81
N ALA A 180 22.77 2.49 -14.23
CA ALA A 180 23.06 2.82 -15.63
C ALA A 180 24.33 2.13 -16.14
N SER A 181 25.43 2.15 -15.38
CA SER A 181 26.66 1.46 -15.78
C SER A 181 26.49 -0.03 -15.95
N ASP A 182 25.70 -0.67 -15.08
CA ASP A 182 25.59 -2.12 -15.08
C ASP A 182 24.85 -2.56 -16.35
N ILE A 183 23.77 -1.84 -16.69
CA ILE A 183 23.03 -2.02 -17.94
C ILE A 183 23.94 -1.78 -19.15
N GLN A 184 24.68 -0.67 -19.16
CA GLN A 184 25.56 -0.32 -20.27
C GLN A 184 26.72 -1.31 -20.42
N GLN A 185 27.33 -1.75 -19.33
CA GLN A 185 28.45 -2.69 -19.33
C GLN A 185 27.99 -4.07 -19.79
N GLU A 186 26.83 -4.54 -19.33
CA GLU A 186 26.25 -5.81 -19.78
C GLU A 186 25.96 -5.78 -21.28
N TYR A 187 25.40 -4.68 -21.79
CA TYR A 187 25.22 -4.47 -23.23
C TYR A 187 26.57 -4.55 -23.99
N LEU A 188 27.58 -3.79 -23.55
CA LEU A 188 28.91 -3.77 -24.18
C LEU A 188 29.59 -5.14 -24.17
N ASN A 189 29.43 -5.91 -23.09
CA ASN A 189 29.99 -7.26 -22.97
C ASN A 189 29.37 -8.25 -23.96
N ASN A 190 28.12 -8.01 -24.38
CA ASN A 190 27.36 -8.94 -25.20
C ASN A 190 27.13 -8.47 -26.64
N ILE A 191 27.48 -7.22 -26.99
CA ILE A 191 27.16 -6.57 -28.27
C ILE A 191 27.45 -7.43 -29.51
N ALA A 192 28.57 -8.17 -29.52
CA ALA A 192 28.96 -9.03 -30.64
C ALA A 192 28.03 -10.24 -30.88
N LYS A 193 27.19 -10.58 -29.91
CA LYS A 193 26.26 -11.71 -29.93
C LYS A 193 24.81 -11.28 -30.09
N LEU A 194 24.51 -9.99 -29.93
CA LEU A 194 23.13 -9.52 -29.92
C LEU A 194 22.55 -9.54 -31.32
N LYS A 195 21.31 -10.04 -31.40
CA LYS A 195 20.53 -9.95 -32.64
C LYS A 195 19.83 -8.60 -32.68
N THR A 196 19.93 -7.93 -33.83
CA THR A 196 19.25 -6.67 -34.08
C THR A 196 17.99 -6.88 -34.91
N VAL A 197 16.92 -6.16 -34.58
CA VAL A 197 15.63 -6.24 -35.29
C VAL A 197 15.11 -4.83 -35.55
N TRP A 198 14.67 -4.58 -36.79
CA TRP A 198 13.89 -3.39 -37.11
C TRP A 198 12.46 -3.53 -36.58
N VAL A 199 12.05 -2.59 -35.74
CA VAL A 199 10.72 -2.46 -35.14
C VAL A 199 10.13 -1.09 -35.44
N LYS A 200 8.82 -1.01 -35.69
CA LYS A 200 8.12 0.28 -35.83
C LYS A 200 7.81 0.87 -34.46
N ARG A 201 7.87 2.19 -34.34
CA ARG A 201 7.49 2.92 -33.11
C ARG A 201 6.09 2.56 -32.62
N ASP A 202 5.14 2.33 -33.52
CA ASP A 202 3.77 1.91 -33.16
C ASP A 202 3.74 0.54 -32.46
N VAL A 203 4.63 -0.39 -32.82
CA VAL A 203 4.73 -1.69 -32.14
C VAL A 203 5.23 -1.51 -30.70
N LEU A 204 6.19 -0.60 -30.49
CA LEU A 204 6.66 -0.26 -29.14
C LEU A 204 5.57 0.46 -28.33
N ARG A 205 4.77 1.34 -28.95
CA ARG A 205 3.62 1.97 -28.29
C ARG A 205 2.60 0.95 -27.82
N SER A 206 2.26 -0.03 -28.66
CA SER A 206 1.36 -1.12 -28.28
C SER A 206 1.91 -2.02 -27.17
N ALA A 207 3.20 -1.97 -26.88
CA ALA A 207 3.81 -2.70 -25.76
C ALA A 207 3.75 -1.92 -24.43
N VAL A 208 3.29 -0.66 -24.44
CA VAL A 208 3.03 0.13 -23.22
C VAL A 208 1.54 0.05 -22.92
N TYR A 209 1.20 -0.48 -21.74
CA TYR A 209 -0.17 -0.47 -21.25
C TYR A 209 -0.36 0.80 -20.41
N GLU A 210 -1.32 1.64 -20.80
CA GLU A 210 -1.59 2.90 -20.10
C GLU A 210 -2.44 2.69 -18.84
N ASP A 211 -3.31 1.66 -18.83
CA ASP A 211 -4.15 1.30 -17.70
C ASP A 211 -3.51 0.18 -16.85
N TYR A 212 -3.42 0.40 -15.55
CA TYR A 212 -2.81 -0.57 -14.63
C TYR A 212 -3.60 -1.87 -14.48
N ASP A 213 -4.94 -1.80 -14.51
CA ASP A 213 -5.79 -2.97 -14.34
C ASP A 213 -5.72 -3.86 -15.57
N GLU A 214 -5.63 -3.25 -16.76
CA GLU A 214 -5.31 -3.95 -17.99
C GLU A 214 -3.93 -4.61 -17.89
N TYR A 215 -2.87 -3.89 -17.51
CA TYR A 215 -1.54 -4.49 -17.31
C TYR A 215 -1.52 -5.66 -16.31
N LYS A 216 -2.31 -5.59 -15.24
CA LYS A 216 -2.34 -6.64 -14.20
C LYS A 216 -3.26 -7.82 -14.50
N SER A 217 -4.17 -7.69 -15.47
CA SER A 217 -5.10 -8.76 -15.84
C SER A 217 -4.36 -10.04 -16.24
N GLU A 218 -4.97 -11.20 -15.94
CA GLU A 218 -4.44 -12.51 -16.32
C GLU A 218 -4.53 -12.76 -17.84
N ASP A 219 -5.43 -12.04 -18.52
CA ASP A 219 -5.68 -12.17 -19.96
C ASP A 219 -4.73 -11.31 -20.82
N THR A 220 -3.88 -10.50 -20.18
CA THR A 220 -3.06 -9.50 -20.85
C THR A 220 -1.89 -10.15 -21.56
N GLN A 221 -1.83 -9.96 -22.88
CA GLN A 221 -0.78 -10.52 -23.73
C GLN A 221 0.25 -9.44 -24.09
N GLY A 222 1.53 -9.76 -23.96
CA GLY A 222 2.58 -8.85 -24.44
C GLY A 222 2.61 -8.73 -25.97
N ILE A 223 3.52 -7.92 -26.48
CA ILE A 223 3.74 -7.75 -27.92
C ILE A 223 5.04 -8.41 -28.35
N SER A 224 5.05 -9.10 -29.49
CA SER A 224 6.29 -9.64 -30.07
C SER A 224 7.12 -8.51 -30.67
N ILE A 225 8.17 -8.08 -29.96
CA ILE A 225 9.06 -7.00 -30.39
C ILE A 225 10.23 -7.55 -31.22
N LEU A 226 10.84 -8.65 -30.78
CA LEU A 226 12.05 -9.23 -31.37
C LEU A 226 11.78 -10.21 -32.52
N LYS A 227 10.54 -10.26 -33.04
CA LYS A 227 10.08 -11.25 -34.04
C LYS A 227 10.32 -12.70 -33.60
N THR A 228 10.21 -12.90 -32.29
CA THR A 228 10.23 -14.20 -31.61
C THR A 228 8.81 -14.58 -31.20
N GLU A 229 8.59 -15.83 -30.80
CA GLU A 229 7.31 -16.25 -30.19
C GLU A 229 7.07 -15.58 -28.84
N GLN A 230 8.12 -15.07 -28.20
CA GLN A 230 8.05 -14.34 -26.95
C GLN A 230 7.44 -12.94 -27.12
N THR A 231 6.67 -12.56 -26.13
CA THR A 231 5.93 -11.31 -26.04
C THR A 231 6.38 -10.51 -24.83
N TYR A 232 6.31 -9.19 -24.94
CA TYR A 232 6.91 -8.25 -23.99
C TYR A 232 6.01 -7.06 -23.68
N PHE A 233 6.16 -6.53 -22.47
CA PHE A 233 5.63 -5.24 -22.04
C PHE A 233 6.79 -4.28 -21.83
N ILE A 234 6.63 -3.00 -22.18
CA ILE A 234 7.60 -1.96 -21.85
C ILE A 234 7.26 -1.41 -20.46
N SER A 235 8.15 -1.66 -19.50
CA SER A 235 7.98 -1.16 -18.13
C SER A 235 8.65 0.19 -17.92
N ARG A 236 9.75 0.48 -18.63
CA ARG A 236 10.51 1.72 -18.45
C ARG A 236 11.38 2.03 -19.66
N ILE A 237 11.63 3.32 -19.90
CA ILE A 237 12.64 3.79 -20.84
C ILE A 237 13.63 4.65 -20.07
N ASP A 238 14.92 4.32 -20.18
CA ASP A 238 16.03 5.01 -19.53
C ASP A 238 16.98 5.58 -20.60
N ARG A 239 17.32 6.87 -20.49
CA ARG A 239 18.37 7.49 -21.31
C ARG A 239 19.71 7.38 -20.60
N LEU A 240 20.67 6.68 -21.19
CA LEU A 240 21.97 6.42 -20.59
C LEU A 240 23.08 7.18 -21.33
N ASP A 241 22.95 8.51 -21.45
CA ASP A 241 23.92 9.40 -22.10
C ASP A 241 25.01 9.93 -21.15
N GLY A 242 25.07 9.38 -19.93
CA GLY A 242 25.94 9.84 -18.85
C GLY A 242 25.37 11.00 -18.03
N ALA A 243 24.15 11.48 -18.32
CA ALA A 243 23.45 12.41 -17.44
C ALA A 243 23.01 11.75 -16.11
N PRO A 244 22.77 12.55 -15.05
CA PRO A 244 22.23 12.06 -13.78
C PRO A 244 20.80 11.51 -13.92
N LEU A 245 20.59 10.22 -13.67
CA LEU A 245 19.28 9.58 -13.75
C LEU A 245 18.60 9.57 -12.37
N ILE A 246 17.78 10.58 -12.07
CA ILE A 246 17.19 10.74 -10.72
C ILE A 246 15.91 9.93 -10.57
N ARG A 247 15.79 9.19 -9.46
CA ARG A 247 14.57 8.46 -9.09
C ARG A 247 14.25 8.65 -7.61
N SER A 248 12.96 8.60 -7.25
CA SER A 248 12.54 8.54 -5.84
C SER A 248 12.82 7.16 -5.27
N GLU A 249 13.32 7.09 -4.03
CA GLU A 249 13.30 5.83 -3.26
C GLU A 249 11.94 5.65 -2.55
N GLN A 250 11.71 4.41 -2.10
CA GLN A 250 10.45 3.70 -1.81
C GLN A 250 9.31 4.38 -1.02
N SER A 251 9.42 5.61 -0.54
CA SER A 251 8.37 6.22 0.30
C SER A 251 7.81 7.53 -0.21
N GLY A 252 8.35 8.09 -1.29
CA GLY A 252 8.07 9.48 -1.60
C GLY A 252 8.49 10.37 -0.42
N GLY A 253 8.36 11.67 -0.58
CA GLY A 253 8.73 12.58 0.48
C GLY A 253 7.70 12.54 1.59
N TYR A 254 8.14 12.60 2.84
CA TYR A 254 7.23 12.79 3.96
C TYR A 254 7.06 14.26 4.24
N SER A 255 5.87 14.60 4.70
CA SER A 255 5.62 15.91 5.29
C SER A 255 5.48 15.78 6.79
N SER A 256 6.11 16.69 7.52
CA SER A 256 6.04 16.74 8.98
C SER A 256 5.43 18.06 9.42
N MET A 257 4.50 18.00 10.37
CA MET A 257 3.92 19.19 10.97
C MET A 257 4.92 19.77 11.97
N GLN A 258 5.37 20.99 11.74
CA GLN A 258 6.20 21.68 12.74
C GLN A 258 5.30 22.06 13.93
N GLN A 259 5.72 21.70 15.15
CA GLN A 259 4.96 22.02 16.37
C GLN A 259 4.63 23.52 16.43
N GLY A 260 3.34 23.86 16.39
CA GLY A 260 2.84 25.23 16.59
C GLY A 260 2.61 26.06 15.32
N ASN A 261 2.84 25.52 14.12
CA ASN A 261 2.54 26.21 12.86
C ASN A 261 1.80 25.29 11.89
N SER A 262 0.81 25.82 11.16
CA SER A 262 0.07 25.12 10.09
C SER A 262 0.89 24.94 8.81
N ARG A 263 2.22 25.00 8.90
CA ARG A 263 3.14 24.85 7.77
C ARG A 263 3.83 23.52 7.85
N PHE A 264 3.81 22.79 6.75
CA PHE A 264 4.49 21.51 6.64
C PHE A 264 5.88 21.71 6.02
N SER A 265 6.83 20.89 6.44
CA SER A 265 8.09 20.71 5.72
C SER A 265 7.90 19.58 4.72
N VAL A 266 8.46 19.69 3.51
CA VAL A 266 8.62 18.55 2.58
C VAL A 266 10.04 18.01 2.71
N HIS A 267 10.19 16.70 2.77
CA HIS A 267 11.49 16.02 2.74
C HIS A 267 11.43 14.88 1.73
N MET A 268 12.28 14.87 0.71
CA MET A 268 12.29 13.86 -0.36
C MET A 268 13.61 13.12 -0.40
N ASP A 269 13.57 11.79 -0.35
CA ASP A 269 14.74 10.94 -0.53
C ASP A 269 14.82 10.46 -1.98
N LEU A 270 15.89 10.88 -2.65
CA LEU A 270 16.14 10.62 -4.06
C LEU A 270 17.45 9.85 -4.22
N SER A 271 17.57 9.15 -5.35
CA SER A 271 18.78 8.44 -5.75
C SER A 271 19.14 8.77 -7.19
N ASN A 272 20.43 8.98 -7.44
CA ASN A 272 21.00 9.11 -8.77
C ASN A 272 21.51 7.76 -9.30
N TYR A 273 20.90 7.24 -10.35
CA TYR A 273 21.26 5.98 -11.02
C TYR A 273 22.15 6.19 -12.25
N GLY A 274 22.47 7.43 -12.60
CA GLY A 274 23.25 7.79 -13.79
C GLY A 274 24.60 8.42 -13.44
N GLY A 275 25.07 9.32 -14.32
CA GLY A 275 26.33 10.02 -14.13
C GLY A 275 26.28 11.06 -12.99
N ALA A 276 27.45 11.47 -12.51
CA ALA A 276 27.55 12.51 -11.48
C ALA A 276 27.14 13.90 -12.02
N GLY A 277 26.62 14.74 -11.14
CA GLY A 277 26.24 16.11 -11.46
C GLY A 277 26.09 16.98 -10.22
N LYS A 278 25.57 18.19 -10.38
CA LYS A 278 25.24 19.09 -9.27
C LYS A 278 23.87 19.70 -9.48
N ILE A 279 22.98 19.63 -8.49
CA ILE A 279 21.78 20.47 -8.49
C ILE A 279 22.25 21.89 -8.23
N VAL A 280 22.08 22.78 -9.20
CA VAL A 280 22.50 24.19 -9.10
C VAL A 280 21.34 25.12 -8.81
N ARG A 281 20.10 24.69 -9.11
CA ARG A 281 18.88 25.48 -8.87
C ARG A 281 17.68 24.55 -8.70
N ILE A 282 16.77 24.92 -7.81
CA ILE A 282 15.44 24.32 -7.69
C ILE A 282 14.43 25.44 -7.95
N GLU A 283 13.49 25.21 -8.86
CA GLU A 283 12.52 26.21 -9.32
C GLU A 283 11.10 25.69 -9.11
N ASN A 284 10.31 26.35 -8.27
CA ASN A 284 8.89 25.99 -8.10
C ASN A 284 8.13 26.37 -9.38
N MET A 285 7.38 25.41 -9.92
CA MET A 285 6.44 25.62 -11.02
C MET A 285 5.02 25.86 -10.47
N SER A 286 4.69 25.21 -9.34
CA SER A 286 3.51 25.49 -8.53
C SER A 286 3.89 25.52 -7.04
N GLY A 287 3.09 26.22 -6.24
CA GLY A 287 3.32 26.38 -4.80
C GLY A 287 4.48 27.33 -4.46
N GLU A 288 4.64 27.60 -3.16
CA GLU A 288 5.64 28.53 -2.62
C GLU A 288 6.58 27.82 -1.64
N ILE A 289 7.19 26.72 -2.08
CA ILE A 289 8.15 25.98 -1.25
C ILE A 289 9.42 26.79 -1.07
N ASN A 290 9.79 26.99 0.20
CA ASN A 290 11.07 27.57 0.57
C ASN A 290 12.09 26.45 0.71
N TRP A 291 12.79 26.12 -0.37
CA TRP A 291 13.83 25.09 -0.36
C TRP A 291 14.93 25.44 0.64
N THR A 292 15.17 24.53 1.59
CA THR A 292 16.19 24.66 2.64
C THR A 292 17.44 23.84 2.33
N THR A 293 17.40 22.96 1.32
CA THR A 293 18.57 22.24 0.83
C THR A 293 19.65 23.21 0.34
N PRO A 294 20.89 23.09 0.85
CA PRO A 294 21.99 23.93 0.39
C PRO A 294 22.36 23.60 -1.07
N LEU A 295 22.53 24.65 -1.88
CA LEU A 295 22.95 24.54 -3.28
C LEU A 295 24.31 25.22 -3.50
N PRO A 296 25.17 24.70 -4.41
CA PRO A 296 24.93 23.52 -5.22
C PRO A 296 25.00 22.22 -4.41
N LEU A 297 24.13 21.26 -4.72
CA LEU A 297 24.13 19.93 -4.10
C LEU A 297 24.83 18.94 -5.05
N ASP A 298 25.89 18.29 -4.59
CA ASP A 298 26.58 17.25 -5.35
C ASP A 298 25.71 16.00 -5.47
N LEU A 299 25.48 15.57 -6.71
CA LEU A 299 24.88 14.28 -7.04
C LEU A 299 26.04 13.34 -7.32
N GLY A 300 26.33 12.47 -6.35
CA GLY A 300 27.27 11.38 -6.58
C GLY A 300 26.88 10.57 -7.82
N SER A 301 27.80 9.77 -8.34
CA SER A 301 27.47 8.78 -9.38
C SER A 301 27.02 7.46 -8.76
N GLU A 302 26.64 6.53 -9.62
CA GLU A 302 26.46 5.11 -9.29
C GLU A 302 27.61 4.48 -8.46
N LYS A 303 28.84 5.01 -8.55
CA LYS A 303 30.05 4.51 -7.88
C LYS A 303 30.34 5.21 -6.53
N SER A 304 29.54 6.22 -6.18
CA SER A 304 29.69 6.99 -4.94
C SER A 304 28.36 7.05 -4.19
N GLU A 305 28.25 7.96 -3.21
CA GLU A 305 27.00 8.20 -2.50
C GLU A 305 25.91 8.69 -3.48
N ARG A 306 25.02 7.77 -3.87
CA ARG A 306 23.95 8.02 -4.85
C ARG A 306 22.70 8.64 -4.24
N ARG A 307 22.52 8.48 -2.93
CA ARG A 307 21.36 8.95 -2.18
C ARG A 307 21.56 10.39 -1.78
N PHE A 308 20.52 11.19 -1.92
CA PHE A 308 20.51 12.57 -1.47
C PHE A 308 19.08 12.95 -1.09
N SER A 309 18.95 13.96 -0.22
CA SER A 309 17.65 14.42 0.21
C SER A 309 17.44 15.88 -0.15
N LEU A 310 16.22 16.18 -0.58
CA LEU A 310 15.75 17.54 -0.79
C LEU A 310 14.78 17.92 0.33
N SER A 311 14.88 19.14 0.82
CA SER A 311 14.04 19.63 1.92
C SER A 311 13.59 21.05 1.65
N GLY A 312 12.37 21.35 2.03
CA GLY A 312 11.79 22.67 1.91
C GLY A 312 10.68 22.90 2.91
N ASP A 313 10.48 24.17 3.26
CA ASP A 313 9.42 24.61 4.16
C ASP A 313 8.25 25.23 3.37
N ASN A 314 7.18 25.58 4.10
CA ASN A 314 5.98 26.20 3.53
C ASN A 314 5.23 25.29 2.54
N TYR A 315 5.33 23.97 2.75
CA TYR A 315 4.52 22.99 2.05
C TYR A 315 3.08 23.00 2.58
N SER A 316 2.09 22.87 1.68
CA SER A 316 0.67 22.67 2.02
C SER A 316 0.09 21.54 1.19
N PHE A 317 -0.68 20.67 1.83
CA PHE A 317 -1.40 19.56 1.21
C PHE A 317 -2.49 19.98 0.21
N ASP A 318 -2.81 21.27 0.19
CA ASP A 318 -3.85 21.81 -0.70
C ASP A 318 -3.31 22.12 -2.12
N PHE A 319 -2.00 22.07 -2.34
CA PHE A 319 -1.41 22.24 -3.67
C PHE A 319 -0.60 21.02 -4.12
N GLU A 320 -0.71 20.73 -5.42
CA GLU A 320 0.21 19.83 -6.11
C GLU A 320 1.60 20.45 -6.10
N LEU A 321 2.60 19.67 -5.73
CA LEU A 321 3.98 20.12 -5.70
C LEU A 321 4.61 19.85 -7.06
N ASP A 322 4.89 20.92 -7.80
CA ASP A 322 5.55 20.89 -9.10
C ASP A 322 6.80 21.77 -9.05
N PHE A 323 7.97 21.19 -9.32
CA PHE A 323 9.22 21.93 -9.36
C PHE A 323 10.18 21.38 -10.40
N VAL A 324 11.16 22.17 -10.81
CA VAL A 324 12.21 21.77 -11.73
C VAL A 324 13.57 21.82 -11.03
N LEU A 325 14.28 20.70 -11.04
CA LEU A 325 15.69 20.63 -10.71
C LEU A 325 16.50 21.02 -11.94
N HIS A 326 17.42 21.96 -11.77
CA HIS A 326 18.42 22.30 -12.77
C HIS A 326 19.73 21.64 -12.36
N ILE A 327 20.17 20.67 -13.14
CA ILE A 327 21.32 19.82 -12.85
C ILE A 327 22.43 20.12 -13.84
N MET A 328 23.58 20.54 -13.33
CA MET A 328 24.80 20.70 -14.11
C MET A 328 25.54 19.35 -14.14
N THR A 329 25.71 18.78 -15.33
CA THR A 329 26.49 17.56 -15.53
C THR A 329 27.99 17.84 -15.39
N LYS A 330 28.80 16.79 -15.29
CA LYS A 330 30.27 16.91 -15.16
C LYS A 330 30.93 17.63 -16.35
N ASP A 331 30.37 17.52 -17.54
CA ASP A 331 30.80 18.19 -18.78
C ASP A 331 30.23 19.61 -18.95
N GLY A 332 29.44 20.10 -17.99
CA GLY A 332 28.91 21.47 -17.99
C GLY A 332 27.61 21.66 -18.79
N LYS A 333 26.92 20.57 -19.15
CA LYS A 333 25.58 20.61 -19.75
C LYS A 333 24.55 20.82 -18.64
N LEU A 334 23.56 21.68 -18.89
CA LEU A 334 22.43 21.87 -17.99
C LEU A 334 21.29 20.94 -18.41
N VAL A 335 20.94 19.99 -17.54
CA VAL A 335 19.78 19.11 -17.68
C VAL A 335 18.71 19.55 -16.70
N LYS A 336 17.44 19.45 -17.09
CA LYS A 336 16.31 19.80 -16.24
C LYS A 336 15.57 18.54 -15.87
N TYR A 337 15.12 18.42 -14.63
CA TYR A 337 14.19 17.38 -14.23
C TYR A 337 12.99 18.04 -13.57
N ARG A 338 11.81 17.89 -14.15
CA ARG A 338 10.55 18.27 -13.51
C ARG A 338 10.13 17.17 -12.54
N ALA A 339 9.83 17.56 -11.32
CA ALA A 339 9.28 16.71 -10.29
C ALA A 339 7.82 17.07 -10.09
N LEU A 340 6.94 16.09 -10.27
CA LEU A 340 5.52 16.23 -9.97
C LEU A 340 5.21 15.38 -8.74
N ALA A 341 4.55 16.01 -7.77
CA ALA A 341 4.01 15.40 -6.58
C ALA A 341 2.51 15.66 -6.56
N GLU A 342 1.77 14.64 -6.95
CA GLU A 342 0.31 14.65 -6.87
C GLU A 342 -0.15 14.42 -5.44
N LYS A 343 -1.36 14.89 -5.14
CA LYS A 343 -1.97 14.75 -3.82
C LYS A 343 -2.23 13.26 -3.55
N GLY A 344 -1.48 12.67 -2.62
CA GLY A 344 -1.80 11.36 -2.11
C GLY A 344 -3.08 11.41 -1.28
N ASP A 345 -4.11 10.66 -1.67
CA ASP A 345 -5.41 10.68 -0.98
C ASP A 345 -5.36 10.19 0.49
N TYR A 346 -4.31 9.44 0.90
CA TYR A 346 -4.38 8.62 2.12
C TYR A 346 -3.13 8.57 3.01
N THR A 347 -2.08 9.34 2.71
CA THR A 347 -0.94 9.55 3.62
C THR A 347 -0.39 10.96 3.45
N PRO A 348 0.17 11.58 4.51
CA PRO A 348 0.90 12.85 4.41
C PRO A 348 2.25 12.70 3.69
N GLY A 349 2.25 12.00 2.55
CA GLY A 349 3.41 11.76 1.71
C GLY A 349 3.00 11.83 0.24
N HIS A 350 3.82 12.51 -0.55
CA HIS A 350 3.62 12.64 -1.98
C HIS A 350 4.48 11.64 -2.72
N VAL A 351 3.93 11.04 -3.77
CA VAL A 351 4.72 10.26 -4.71
C VAL A 351 5.44 11.26 -5.60
N PHE A 352 6.76 11.33 -5.47
CA PHE A 352 7.57 12.20 -6.32
C PHE A 352 8.02 11.43 -7.54
N ARG A 353 7.77 12.01 -8.71
CA ARG A 353 8.35 11.49 -9.93
C ARG A 353 9.16 12.54 -10.66
N MET A 354 10.41 12.17 -10.93
CA MET A 354 11.35 12.95 -11.73
C MET A 354 11.15 12.65 -13.20
N VAL A 355 11.10 13.70 -14.00
CA VAL A 355 10.79 13.69 -15.42
C VAL A 355 11.84 14.56 -16.12
N GLU A 356 12.66 13.98 -17.00
CA GLU A 356 13.73 14.71 -17.72
C GLU A 356 13.21 15.64 -18.83
#